data_AF-A0A660UU82-F1
#
_entry.id   AF-A0A660UU82-F1
#
_cell.length_a   1.000
_cell.length_b   1.000
_cell.length_c   1.000
_cell.angle_alpha   90.00
_cell.angle_beta   90.00
_cell.angle_gamma   90.00
#
_symmetry.space_group_name_H-M   'P 1'
#
loop_
_entity.id
_entity.type
_entity.pdbx_description
1 polymer ?
#
loop_
_entity_poly.entity_id
_entity_poly.type
_entity_poly.pdbx_seq_one_letter_code
_entity_poly.pdbx_strand_id
1 'polypeptide(L)'
;MNIQDMITSGMAINRSQAQDQRMSIPYRPQYTAIAGGRPASAILLQQISYWWSISKCKPFYKFKAPCSHDAYKEGDSWCEELGFSTGVFDTAIRHIGKKITKGVSKTEARKTHLVIYWIDRNRVTWYQLNEELFGLASYLAYESPDLLSNKGFTIYIDTNGFRYFIDKQGSNHFIDKPETTPFLITE
;
A
#
# COMPACT_ATOMS: atom_id res chain seq x y z
N MET A 1 -16.95 -40.86 -2.85
CA MET A 1 -17.36 -39.86 -3.85
C MET A 1 -16.11 -39.46 -4.61
N ASN A 2 -16.06 -39.67 -5.91
CA ASN A 2 -14.89 -39.38 -6.74
C ASN A 2 -14.79 -37.86 -6.96
N ILE A 3 -13.58 -37.32 -7.19
CA ILE A 3 -13.35 -35.92 -7.59
C ILE A 3 -14.25 -35.51 -8.75
N GLN A 4 -14.48 -36.42 -9.70
CA GLN A 4 -15.39 -36.20 -10.83
C GLN A 4 -16.84 -35.92 -10.40
N ASP A 5 -17.33 -36.60 -9.37
CA ASP A 5 -18.68 -36.41 -8.82
C ASP A 5 -18.78 -35.07 -8.06
N MET A 6 -17.69 -34.64 -7.42
CA MET A 6 -17.62 -33.37 -6.68
C MET A 6 -17.59 -32.14 -7.60
N ILE A 7 -16.94 -32.26 -8.77
CA ILE A 7 -16.89 -31.20 -9.79
C ILE A 7 -18.26 -31.04 -10.47
N THR A 8 -18.90 -32.15 -10.82
CA THR A 8 -20.17 -32.15 -11.58
C THR A 8 -21.36 -31.64 -10.75
N SER A 9 -21.29 -31.73 -9.42
CA SER A 9 -22.38 -31.36 -8.49
C SER A 9 -22.31 -29.92 -7.96
N GLY A 10 -21.33 -29.10 -8.40
CA GLY A 10 -21.14 -27.73 -7.89
C GLY A 10 -20.69 -27.64 -6.43
N MET A 11 -20.58 -28.77 -5.72
CA MET A 11 -20.17 -28.86 -4.32
C MET A 11 -18.73 -28.40 -4.09
N ALA A 12 -17.85 -28.58 -5.09
CA ALA A 12 -16.47 -28.10 -5.04
C ALA A 12 -16.38 -26.56 -4.99
N ILE A 13 -17.26 -25.86 -5.73
CA ILE A 13 -17.32 -24.39 -5.76
C ILE A 13 -17.87 -23.85 -4.43
N ASN A 14 -18.95 -24.46 -3.92
CA ASN A 14 -19.54 -24.02 -2.65
C ASN A 14 -18.60 -24.25 -1.46
N ARG A 15 -17.79 -25.31 -1.50
CA ARG A 15 -16.83 -25.63 -0.44
C ARG A 15 -15.63 -24.67 -0.41
N SER A 16 -15.13 -24.24 -1.58
CA SER A 16 -14.05 -23.25 -1.63
C SER A 16 -14.49 -21.88 -1.11
N GLN A 17 -15.70 -21.44 -1.47
CA GLN A 17 -16.28 -20.17 -1.00
C GLN A 17 -16.57 -20.16 0.51
N ALA A 18 -16.94 -21.31 1.10
CA ALA A 18 -17.25 -21.43 2.53
C ALA A 18 -15.99 -21.43 3.43
N GLN A 19 -14.84 -21.88 2.94
CA GLN A 19 -13.56 -21.84 3.68
C GLN A 19 -12.92 -20.44 3.67
N ASP A 20 -13.33 -19.56 2.74
CA ASP A 20 -12.69 -18.28 2.44
C ASP A 20 -13.04 -17.14 3.42
N GLN A 21 -14.11 -17.28 4.21
CA GLN A 21 -14.62 -16.19 5.06
C GLN A 21 -13.69 -15.78 6.22
N ARG A 22 -12.71 -16.61 6.60
CA ARG A 22 -11.75 -16.30 7.67
C ARG A 22 -10.46 -15.63 7.18
N MET A 23 -10.22 -15.57 5.86
CA MET A 23 -8.98 -15.07 5.25
C MET A 23 -9.23 -14.08 4.10
N SER A 24 -10.38 -13.41 4.08
CA SER A 24 -10.72 -12.44 3.04
C SER A 24 -9.96 -11.12 3.24
N ILE A 25 -9.17 -10.73 2.23
CA ILE A 25 -8.60 -9.38 2.14
C ILE A 25 -9.58 -8.53 1.31
N PRO A 26 -10.25 -7.52 1.89
CA PRO A 26 -11.17 -6.69 1.13
C PRO A 26 -10.40 -5.94 0.05
N TYR A 27 -10.87 -5.88 -1.19
CA TYR A 27 -10.26 -5.02 -2.20
C TYR A 27 -10.91 -3.64 -2.15
N ARG A 28 -10.10 -2.58 -2.04
CA ARG A 28 -10.55 -1.17 -2.14
C ARG A 28 -10.08 -0.58 -3.48
N PRO A 29 -10.93 -0.57 -4.53
CA PRO A 29 -10.57 -0.05 -5.85
C PRO A 29 -10.09 1.41 -5.82
N GLN A 30 -10.61 2.22 -4.89
CA GLN A 30 -10.24 3.63 -4.72
C GLN A 30 -8.73 3.80 -4.47
N TYR A 31 -8.10 2.83 -3.81
CA TYR A 31 -6.66 2.88 -3.52
C TYR A 31 -5.78 2.74 -4.77
N THR A 32 -6.33 2.29 -5.89
CA THR A 32 -5.58 2.27 -7.15
C THR A 32 -5.14 3.66 -7.59
N ALA A 33 -5.97 4.69 -7.35
CA ALA A 33 -5.68 6.07 -7.71
C ALA A 33 -4.45 6.61 -6.96
N ILE A 34 -4.24 6.19 -5.70
CA ILE A 34 -3.09 6.59 -4.90
C ILE A 34 -1.89 5.64 -5.02
N ALA A 35 -2.10 4.45 -5.58
CA ALA A 35 -1.08 3.41 -5.73
C ALA A 35 -0.55 3.28 -7.17
N GLY A 36 -0.65 4.35 -7.97
CA GLY A 36 -0.12 4.38 -9.33
C GLY A 36 -0.96 3.63 -10.37
N GLY A 37 -2.29 3.57 -10.17
CA GLY A 37 -3.22 2.90 -11.08
C GLY A 37 -3.12 1.37 -11.08
N ARG A 38 -2.51 0.77 -10.05
CA ARG A 38 -2.16 -0.66 -10.02
C ARG A 38 -2.88 -1.39 -8.89
N PRO A 39 -3.74 -2.38 -9.19
CA PRO A 39 -4.44 -3.16 -8.16
C PRO A 39 -3.50 -3.85 -7.16
N ALA A 40 -2.41 -4.44 -7.62
CA ALA A 40 -1.44 -5.10 -6.74
C ALA A 40 -0.79 -4.13 -5.73
N SER A 41 -0.49 -2.91 -6.17
CA SER A 41 0.02 -1.84 -5.30
C SER A 41 -1.02 -1.39 -4.28
N ALA A 42 -2.29 -1.28 -4.69
CA ALA A 42 -3.40 -0.90 -3.83
C ALA A 42 -3.67 -1.95 -2.74
N ILE A 43 -3.68 -3.24 -3.12
CA ILE A 43 -3.83 -4.38 -2.20
C ILE A 43 -2.67 -4.40 -1.21
N LEU A 44 -1.42 -4.27 -1.68
CA LEU A 44 -0.26 -4.23 -0.80
C LEU A 44 -0.31 -3.04 0.17
N LEU A 45 -0.67 -1.85 -0.31
CA LEU A 45 -0.80 -0.66 0.53
C LEU A 45 -1.85 -0.85 1.63
N GLN A 46 -3.01 -1.40 1.26
CA GLN A 46 -4.05 -1.72 2.22
C GLN A 46 -3.56 -2.71 3.28
N GLN A 47 -2.84 -3.75 2.85
CA GLN A 47 -2.36 -4.77 3.78
C GLN A 47 -1.24 -4.24 4.68
N ILE A 48 -0.37 -3.37 4.18
CA ILE A 48 0.59 -2.63 5.01
C ILE A 48 -0.13 -1.76 6.05
N SER A 49 -1.23 -1.09 5.67
CA SER A 49 -2.06 -0.30 6.59
C SER A 49 -2.73 -1.17 7.67
N TYR A 50 -3.21 -2.35 7.30
CA TYR A 50 -3.71 -3.34 8.25
C TYR A 50 -2.64 -3.76 9.26
N TRP A 51 -1.47 -4.21 8.77
CA TRP A 51 -0.34 -4.63 9.61
C TRP A 51 0.17 -3.50 10.51
N TRP A 52 0.18 -2.26 10.02
CA TRP A 52 0.50 -1.06 10.79
C TRP A 52 -0.46 -0.87 11.97
N SER A 53 -1.77 -1.00 11.72
CA SER A 53 -2.81 -0.89 12.75
C SER A 53 -2.67 -1.96 13.83
N ILE A 54 -2.54 -3.23 13.46
CA ILE A 54 -2.38 -4.34 14.44
C ILE A 54 -1.03 -4.28 15.16
N SER A 55 -0.03 -3.62 14.58
CA SER A 55 1.26 -3.33 15.22
C SER A 55 1.23 -2.09 16.13
N LYS A 56 0.02 -1.59 16.47
CA LYS A 56 -0.18 -0.41 17.33
C LYS A 56 0.49 0.84 16.78
N CYS A 57 0.40 1.03 15.46
CA CYS A 57 1.00 2.16 14.76
C CYS A 57 2.52 2.27 14.97
N LYS A 58 3.21 1.12 14.95
CA LYS A 58 4.67 1.03 15.04
C LYS A 58 5.23 0.27 13.84
N PRO A 59 6.49 0.53 13.46
CA PRO A 59 7.15 -0.26 12.44
C PRO A 59 7.06 -1.76 12.76
N PHE A 60 6.84 -2.55 11.73
CA PHE A 60 6.73 -4.01 11.82
C PHE A 60 7.59 -4.65 10.74
N TYR A 61 8.07 -5.87 10.98
CA TYR A 61 8.77 -6.62 9.95
C TYR A 61 7.84 -7.64 9.29
N LYS A 62 8.12 -7.94 8.02
CA LYS A 62 7.48 -9.03 7.29
C LYS A 62 8.40 -9.55 6.20
N PHE A 63 8.33 -10.84 5.89
CA PHE A 63 9.15 -11.42 4.83
C PHE A 63 8.53 -11.14 3.46
N LYS A 64 9.38 -10.95 2.45
CA LYS A 64 8.91 -10.78 1.07
C LYS A 64 8.30 -12.07 0.53
N ALA A 65 9.03 -13.17 0.67
CA ALA A 65 8.69 -14.49 0.14
C ALA A 65 9.20 -15.58 1.10
N PRO A 66 8.80 -16.85 0.92
CA PRO A 66 9.36 -17.97 1.67
C PRO A 66 10.89 -17.96 1.67
N CYS A 67 11.50 -18.20 2.82
CA CYS A 67 12.96 -18.17 2.96
C CYS A 67 13.45 -19.04 4.12
N SER A 68 14.74 -19.35 4.14
CA SER A 68 15.38 -20.19 5.18
C SER A 68 15.75 -19.42 6.45
N HIS A 69 15.11 -18.29 6.74
CA HIS A 69 15.45 -17.47 7.91
C HIS A 69 14.81 -18.07 9.18
N ASP A 70 15.54 -18.14 10.30
CA ASP A 70 15.05 -18.81 11.53
C ASP A 70 13.74 -18.22 12.08
N ALA A 71 13.53 -16.91 11.90
CA ALA A 71 12.31 -16.22 12.32
C ALA A 71 11.13 -16.34 11.33
N TYR A 72 11.31 -16.99 10.18
CA TYR A 72 10.25 -17.18 9.18
C TYR A 72 9.42 -18.42 9.49
N LYS A 73 8.10 -18.32 9.30
CA LYS A 73 7.15 -19.44 9.32
C LYS A 73 6.33 -19.44 8.03
N GLU A 74 5.85 -20.62 7.64
CA GLU A 74 4.94 -20.75 6.50
C GLU A 74 3.72 -19.82 6.67
N GLY A 75 3.39 -19.06 5.62
CA GLY A 75 2.36 -18.02 5.63
C GLY A 75 2.83 -16.63 6.09
N ASP A 76 4.05 -16.47 6.64
CA ASP A 76 4.50 -15.17 7.14
C ASP A 76 4.88 -14.18 6.04
N SER A 77 5.05 -14.61 4.80
CA SER A 77 5.52 -13.73 3.72
C SER A 77 4.40 -12.99 2.99
N TRP A 78 4.73 -11.82 2.40
CA TRP A 78 3.82 -11.09 1.52
C TRP A 78 3.38 -11.91 0.32
N CYS A 79 4.30 -12.67 -0.30
CA CYS A 79 3.97 -13.52 -1.44
C CYS A 79 2.97 -14.62 -1.10
N GLU A 80 3.06 -15.22 0.09
CA GLU A 80 2.09 -16.22 0.55
C GLU A 80 0.75 -15.57 0.91
N GLU A 81 0.77 -14.50 1.72
CA GLU A 81 -0.43 -13.82 2.19
C GLU A 81 -1.26 -13.21 1.06
N LEU A 82 -0.59 -12.62 0.06
CA LEU A 82 -1.25 -11.91 -1.05
C LEU A 82 -1.35 -12.74 -2.33
N GLY A 83 -0.77 -13.95 -2.36
CA GLY A 83 -0.64 -14.75 -3.58
C GLY A 83 0.20 -14.08 -4.68
N PHE A 84 1.07 -13.14 -4.32
CA PHE A 84 1.92 -12.41 -5.27
C PHE A 84 3.15 -13.23 -5.65
N SER A 85 3.56 -13.18 -6.92
CA SER A 85 4.94 -13.50 -7.26
C SER A 85 5.90 -12.44 -6.69
N THR A 86 7.17 -12.80 -6.52
CA THR A 86 8.20 -11.87 -6.04
C THR A 86 8.33 -10.63 -6.93
N GLY A 87 8.18 -10.77 -8.25
CA GLY A 87 8.22 -9.67 -9.21
C GLY A 87 7.00 -8.75 -9.13
N VAL A 88 5.81 -9.30 -8.85
CA VAL A 88 4.60 -8.51 -8.59
C VAL A 88 4.79 -7.70 -7.31
N PHE A 89 5.27 -8.32 -6.24
CA PHE A 89 5.59 -7.62 -5.00
C PHE A 89 6.60 -6.48 -5.22
N ASP A 90 7.72 -6.76 -5.91
CA ASP A 90 8.76 -5.75 -6.16
C ASP A 90 8.21 -4.56 -6.95
N THR A 91 7.32 -4.81 -7.90
CA THR A 91 6.67 -3.75 -8.66
C THR A 91 5.70 -2.97 -7.79
N ALA A 92 4.85 -3.66 -7.03
CA ALA A 92 3.87 -3.04 -6.15
C ALA A 92 4.53 -2.09 -5.12
N ILE A 93 5.55 -2.56 -4.40
CA ILE A 93 6.20 -1.77 -3.35
C ILE A 93 6.93 -0.53 -3.91
N ARG A 94 7.47 -0.59 -5.14
CA ARG A 94 8.12 0.57 -5.77
C ARG A 94 7.17 1.72 -6.07
N HIS A 95 5.88 1.45 -6.26
CA HIS A 95 4.88 2.48 -6.55
C HIS A 95 4.39 3.22 -5.30
N ILE A 96 4.41 2.54 -4.15
CA ILE A 96 3.83 3.08 -2.91
C ILE A 96 4.90 3.46 -1.88
N GLY A 97 6.15 3.01 -2.06
CA GLY A 97 7.15 3.18 -1.01
C GLY A 97 8.59 3.31 -1.46
N LYS A 98 9.41 3.78 -0.51
CA LYS A 98 10.84 3.99 -0.68
C LYS A 98 11.65 3.04 0.20
N LYS A 99 12.57 2.32 -0.41
CA LYS A 99 13.59 1.57 0.33
C LYS A 99 14.58 2.55 0.95
N ILE A 100 14.79 2.43 2.25
CA ILE A 100 15.82 3.16 2.98
C ILE A 100 17.09 2.33 2.94
N THR A 101 18.12 2.90 2.32
CA THR A 101 19.47 2.36 2.22
C THR A 101 20.46 3.38 2.77
N LYS A 102 21.76 3.03 2.83
CA LYS A 102 22.81 3.98 3.22
C LYS A 102 22.72 5.25 2.36
N GLY A 103 22.67 6.42 3.01
CA GLY A 103 22.57 7.73 2.37
C GLY A 103 21.13 8.19 2.08
N VAL A 104 20.11 7.37 2.30
CA VAL A 104 18.70 7.78 2.17
C VAL A 104 18.16 8.21 3.53
N SER A 105 17.79 9.47 3.67
CA SER A 105 17.15 9.98 4.90
C SER A 105 15.71 9.46 5.01
N LYS A 106 15.35 8.87 6.17
CA LYS A 106 13.97 8.48 6.48
C LYS A 106 13.03 9.67 6.46
N THR A 107 13.47 10.79 7.04
CA THR A 107 12.68 12.03 7.11
C THR A 107 12.38 12.55 5.71
N GLU A 108 13.37 12.62 4.84
CA GLU A 108 13.16 13.09 3.46
C GLU A 108 12.28 12.14 2.65
N ALA A 109 12.49 10.81 2.77
CA ALA A 109 11.65 9.84 2.08
C ALA A 109 10.18 9.93 2.50
N ARG A 110 9.91 10.19 3.79
CA ARG A 110 8.57 10.38 4.34
C ARG A 110 7.89 11.67 3.91
N LYS A 111 8.60 12.64 3.32
CA LYS A 111 7.93 13.82 2.76
C LYS A 111 7.10 13.46 1.53
N THR A 112 7.46 12.39 0.80
CA THR A 112 6.89 12.11 -0.52
C THR A 112 6.33 10.70 -0.73
N HIS A 113 6.64 9.74 0.16
CA HIS A 113 6.23 8.34 -0.02
C HIS A 113 5.24 7.90 1.07
N LEU A 114 4.25 7.09 0.66
CA LEU A 114 3.22 6.53 1.55
C LEU A 114 3.80 5.47 2.50
N VAL A 115 4.83 4.75 2.06
CA VAL A 115 5.51 3.72 2.85
C VAL A 115 7.02 3.93 2.77
N ILE A 116 7.71 3.71 3.89
CA ILE A 116 9.17 3.49 3.87
C ILE A 116 9.47 2.08 4.39
N TYR A 117 10.53 1.46 3.87
CA TYR A 117 10.94 0.13 4.31
C TYR A 117 12.46 -0.03 4.31
N TRP A 118 12.99 -0.84 5.22
CA TRP A 118 14.45 -1.06 5.36
C TRP A 118 14.75 -2.48 5.79
N ILE A 119 15.98 -2.91 5.56
CA ILE A 119 16.49 -4.20 6.05
C ILE A 119 17.39 -3.91 7.24
N ASP A 120 17.16 -4.58 8.37
CA ASP A 120 18.00 -4.44 9.55
C ASP A 120 19.22 -5.38 9.53
N ARG A 121 19.98 -5.41 10.63
CA ARG A 121 21.16 -6.28 10.77
C ARG A 121 20.81 -7.77 10.79
N ASN A 122 19.59 -8.11 11.19
CA ASN A 122 19.08 -9.48 11.22
C ASN A 122 18.47 -9.89 9.88
N ARG A 123 18.64 -9.08 8.81
CA ARG A 123 18.16 -9.40 7.45
C ARG A 123 16.63 -9.50 7.33
N VAL A 124 15.88 -8.97 8.30
CA VAL A 124 14.42 -8.83 8.20
C VAL A 124 14.06 -7.47 7.59
N THR A 125 12.98 -7.44 6.81
CA THR A 125 12.49 -6.20 6.18
C THR A 125 11.43 -5.56 7.06
N TRP A 126 11.71 -4.37 7.54
CA TRP A 126 10.81 -3.52 8.31
C TRP A 126 10.05 -2.57 7.39
N TYR A 127 8.77 -2.36 7.70
CA TYR A 127 7.85 -1.45 7.02
C TYR A 127 7.33 -0.41 8.00
N GLN A 128 7.15 0.80 7.51
CA GLN A 128 6.54 1.90 8.25
C GLN A 128 5.62 2.67 7.33
N LEU A 129 4.35 2.78 7.74
CA LEU A 129 3.36 3.60 7.05
C LEU A 129 3.59 5.07 7.39
N ASN A 130 3.43 5.92 6.38
CA ASN A 130 3.38 7.36 6.58
C ASN A 130 1.93 7.79 6.82
N GLU A 131 1.47 7.71 8.08
CA GLU A 131 0.06 7.90 8.45
C GLU A 131 -0.55 9.19 7.94
N GLU A 132 0.15 10.31 8.11
CA GLU A 132 -0.32 11.63 7.66
C GLU A 132 -0.60 11.64 6.16
N LEU A 133 0.39 11.20 5.37
CA LEU A 133 0.26 11.21 3.93
C LEU A 133 -0.75 10.17 3.43
N PHE A 134 -0.77 8.99 4.04
CA PHE A 134 -1.74 7.95 3.72
C PHE A 134 -3.16 8.37 4.10
N GLY A 135 -3.34 9.09 5.21
CA GLY A 135 -4.63 9.65 5.63
C GLY A 135 -5.16 10.65 4.61
N LEU A 136 -4.33 11.62 4.20
CA LEU A 136 -4.67 12.56 3.13
C LEU A 136 -4.99 11.83 1.81
N ALA A 137 -4.12 10.92 1.38
CA ALA A 137 -4.31 10.18 0.13
C ALA A 137 -5.60 9.36 0.16
N SER A 138 -5.89 8.71 1.29
CA SER A 138 -7.13 7.95 1.48
C SER A 138 -8.35 8.86 1.45
N TYR A 139 -8.31 10.00 2.13
CA TYR A 139 -9.39 10.99 2.09
C TYR A 139 -9.66 11.44 0.65
N LEU A 140 -8.64 11.84 -0.10
CA LEU A 140 -8.78 12.22 -1.51
C LEU A 140 -9.33 11.09 -2.37
N ALA A 141 -8.92 9.85 -2.13
CA ALA A 141 -9.40 8.69 -2.89
C ALA A 141 -10.91 8.41 -2.71
N TYR A 142 -11.50 8.82 -1.58
CA TYR A 142 -12.92 8.63 -1.29
C TYR A 142 -13.75 9.88 -1.55
N GLU A 143 -13.28 11.04 -1.10
CA GLU A 143 -14.06 12.29 -1.07
C GLU A 143 -13.78 13.21 -2.27
N SER A 144 -12.63 13.05 -2.92
CA SER A 144 -12.26 13.88 -4.07
C SER A 144 -11.48 13.08 -5.12
N PRO A 145 -12.01 11.92 -5.57
CA PRO A 145 -11.30 11.05 -6.52
C PRO A 145 -11.03 11.76 -7.85
N ASP A 146 -11.82 12.78 -8.19
CA ASP A 146 -11.60 13.62 -9.35
C ASP A 146 -10.30 14.42 -9.30
N LEU A 147 -9.69 14.63 -8.14
CA LEU A 147 -8.38 15.26 -8.06
C LEU A 147 -7.24 14.29 -8.38
N LEU A 148 -7.47 12.97 -8.28
CA LEU A 148 -6.43 11.98 -8.48
C LEU A 148 -6.34 11.55 -9.94
N SER A 149 -5.11 11.51 -10.45
CA SER A 149 -4.85 10.96 -11.78
C SER A 149 -4.68 9.44 -11.73
N ASN A 150 -5.01 8.75 -12.83
CA ASN A 150 -4.74 7.31 -12.97
C ASN A 150 -3.23 6.98 -12.96
N LYS A 151 -2.35 7.98 -13.05
CA LYS A 151 -0.90 7.81 -12.97
C LYS A 151 -0.39 7.71 -11.54
N GLY A 152 -1.24 7.94 -10.55
CA GLY A 152 -0.90 7.84 -9.13
C GLY A 152 -0.96 9.17 -8.40
N PHE A 153 -0.94 9.06 -7.07
CA PHE A 153 -0.77 10.18 -6.16
C PHE A 153 0.74 10.40 -5.93
N THR A 154 1.27 11.50 -6.48
CA THR A 154 2.67 11.88 -6.31
C THR A 154 2.75 13.19 -5.54
N ILE A 155 3.56 13.19 -4.48
CA ILE A 155 3.86 14.40 -3.71
C ILE A 155 5.17 14.99 -4.17
N TYR A 156 5.14 16.30 -4.35
CA TYR A 156 6.27 17.15 -4.68
C TYR A 156 6.55 18.08 -3.50
N ILE A 157 7.77 18.59 -3.45
CA ILE A 157 8.19 19.60 -2.47
C ILE A 157 8.68 20.79 -3.29
N ASP A 158 8.16 21.97 -3.00
CA ASP A 158 8.60 23.20 -3.67
C ASP A 158 9.95 23.71 -3.10
N THR A 159 10.47 24.80 -3.67
CA THR A 159 11.74 25.40 -3.23
C THR A 159 11.71 25.93 -1.79
N ASN A 160 10.52 26.14 -1.22
CA ASN A 160 10.31 26.62 0.14
C ASN A 160 10.07 25.47 1.14
N GLY A 161 10.02 24.22 0.67
CA GLY A 161 9.81 23.04 1.50
C GLY A 161 8.34 22.65 1.69
N PHE A 162 7.38 23.31 1.03
CA PHE A 162 5.96 22.95 1.13
C PHE A 162 5.65 21.74 0.27
N ARG A 163 4.92 20.77 0.85
CA ARG A 163 4.40 19.62 0.11
C ARG A 163 3.20 20.03 -0.74
N TYR A 164 3.13 19.52 -1.96
CA TYR A 164 1.97 19.67 -2.83
C TYR A 164 1.79 18.45 -3.74
N PHE A 165 0.60 18.25 -4.29
CA PHE A 165 0.34 17.31 -5.38
C PHE A 165 -0.25 18.02 -6.59
N ILE A 166 -0.13 17.41 -7.76
CA ILE A 166 -0.70 17.91 -9.01
C ILE A 166 -1.95 17.09 -9.32
N ASP A 167 -3.08 17.75 -9.50
CA ASP A 167 -4.34 17.08 -9.85
C ASP A 167 -4.36 16.60 -11.31
N LYS A 168 -5.45 15.92 -11.71
CA LYS A 168 -5.59 15.41 -13.09
C LYS A 168 -5.70 16.51 -14.16
N GLN A 169 -6.02 17.75 -13.76
CA GLN A 169 -6.08 18.93 -14.64
C GLN A 169 -4.75 19.68 -14.71
N GLY A 170 -3.77 19.33 -13.86
CA GLY A 170 -2.46 19.99 -13.81
C GLY A 170 -2.34 21.08 -12.74
N SER A 171 -3.33 21.24 -11.86
CA SER A 171 -3.32 22.25 -10.80
C SER A 171 -2.55 21.78 -9.56
N ASN A 172 -1.82 22.69 -8.92
CA ASN A 172 -1.06 22.40 -7.69
C ASN A 172 -1.92 22.57 -6.44
N HIS A 173 -1.99 21.53 -5.60
CA HIS A 173 -2.68 21.53 -4.31
C HIS A 173 -1.67 21.41 -3.16
N PHE A 174 -1.49 22.48 -2.39
CA PHE A 174 -0.54 22.53 -1.27
C PHE A 174 -1.12 21.90 0.00
N ILE A 175 -0.30 21.09 0.67
CA ILE A 175 -0.68 20.30 1.86
C ILE A 175 -0.36 21.06 3.16
N ASP A 176 0.74 21.81 3.18
CA ASP A 176 1.34 22.35 4.41
C ASP A 176 1.12 23.86 4.61
N LYS A 177 0.25 24.48 3.82
CA LYS A 177 0.03 25.92 3.95
C LYS A 177 -0.80 26.22 5.20
N PRO A 178 -0.40 27.21 6.03
CA PRO A 178 -1.05 27.53 7.30
C PRO A 178 -2.49 28.04 7.18
N GLU A 179 -3.05 28.21 5.98
CA GLU A 179 -4.38 28.80 5.79
C GLU A 179 -5.41 27.95 5.04
N THR A 180 -5.16 26.67 4.74
CA THR A 180 -6.14 25.91 3.95
C THR A 180 -6.33 24.48 4.43
N THR A 181 -7.43 24.26 5.17
CA THR A 181 -8.37 23.21 4.78
C THR A 181 -8.52 23.27 3.26
N PRO A 182 -8.46 22.15 2.52
CA PRO A 182 -8.52 22.16 1.06
C PRO A 182 -9.89 22.69 0.61
N PHE A 183 -9.99 23.99 0.41
CA PHE A 183 -11.14 24.64 -0.20
C PHE A 183 -10.79 24.94 -1.65
N LEU A 184 -11.66 24.49 -2.54
CA LEU A 184 -11.68 24.79 -3.96
C LEU A 184 -11.60 26.31 -4.16
N ILE A 185 -10.56 26.78 -4.86
CA ILE A 185 -10.62 28.09 -5.50
C ILE A 185 -11.23 27.83 -6.89
N THR A 186 -12.52 28.12 -7.03
CA THR A 186 -13.15 28.33 -8.34
C THR A 186 -12.93 29.79 -8.73
N GLU A 187 -12.44 30.01 -9.95
CA GLU A 187 -12.44 31.33 -10.61
C GLU A 187 -13.85 31.91 -10.74
#